data_AF-A0A1Y3KK04-F1
#
_entry.id   AF-A0A1Y3KK04-F1
#
_cell.length_a   1.000
_cell.length_b   1.000
_cell.length_c   1.000
_cell.angle_alpha   90.00
_cell.angle_beta   90.00
_cell.angle_gamma   90.00
#
_symmetry.space_group_name_H-M   'P 1'
#
loop_
_entity.id
_entity.type
_entity.pdbx_description
1 polymer ?
#
loop_
_entity_poly.entity_id
_entity_poly.type
_entity_poly.pdbx_seq_one_letter_code
_entity_poly.pdbx_strand_id
1 'polypeptide(L)'
;MVWDRSYSTAPGWTTLVPLLVCSDDLDLSCTVIVVEQHAHEDHIHWRRFGLLHEVITLEQPRVSWFEAACTATFERAEFHRTLDEFRRLEGVVMAWD
;
A
#
# COMPACT_ATOMS: atom_id res chain seq x y z
N MET A 1 1.93 -10.61 -5.18
CA MET A 1 1.41 -10.71 -3.81
C MET A 1 0.89 -9.35 -3.33
N VAL A 2 0.09 -9.31 -2.27
CA VAL A 2 -0.51 -8.06 -1.73
C VAL A 2 0.55 -6.99 -1.41
N TRP A 3 1.70 -7.43 -0.90
CA TRP A 3 2.82 -6.58 -0.48
C TRP A 3 3.61 -5.98 -1.64
N ASP A 4 3.51 -6.53 -2.85
CA ASP A 4 4.15 -5.98 -4.05
C ASP A 4 3.78 -4.52 -4.31
N ARG A 5 2.55 -4.14 -3.93
CA ARG A 5 2.06 -2.78 -4.13
C ARG A 5 2.78 -1.75 -3.27
N SER A 6 3.39 -2.13 -2.15
CA SER A 6 4.16 -1.18 -1.33
C SER A 6 5.41 -0.69 -2.06
N TYR A 7 5.96 -1.49 -2.97
CA TYR A 7 7.13 -1.16 -3.79
C TYR A 7 6.81 -0.37 -5.07
N SER A 8 5.53 -0.15 -5.38
CA SER A 8 5.07 0.73 -6.47
C SER A 8 5.39 2.19 -6.14
N THR A 9 6.66 2.52 -6.29
CA THR A 9 7.28 3.75 -5.82
C THR A 9 8.00 4.50 -6.93
N ALA A 10 7.80 4.20 -8.21
CA ALA A 10 8.39 5.01 -9.28
C ALA A 10 7.94 6.48 -9.15
N PRO A 11 8.84 7.48 -9.28
CA PRO A 11 8.46 8.89 -9.15
C PRO A 11 7.26 9.27 -10.04
N GLY A 12 6.31 10.02 -9.47
CA GLY A 12 5.06 10.41 -10.10
C GLY A 12 3.94 9.37 -10.02
N TRP A 13 4.20 8.16 -9.55
CA TRP A 13 3.17 7.13 -9.43
C TRP A 13 2.24 7.38 -8.25
N THR A 14 0.96 7.10 -8.47
CA THR A 14 -0.06 7.04 -7.42
C THR A 14 -0.68 5.65 -7.43
N THR A 15 -0.78 5.03 -6.27
CA THR A 15 -1.28 3.66 -6.15
C THR A 15 -2.00 3.46 -4.82
N LEU A 16 -2.84 2.43 -4.76
CA LEU A 16 -3.44 1.97 -3.51
C LEU A 16 -2.55 0.91 -2.89
N VAL A 17 -2.12 1.16 -1.65
CA VAL A 17 -1.37 0.19 -0.85
C VAL A 17 -2.31 -0.41 0.20
N PRO A 18 -2.48 -1.74 0.23
CA PRO A 18 -3.24 -2.42 1.26
C PRO A 18 -2.46 -2.41 2.59
N LEU A 19 -3.13 -2.02 3.67
CA LEU A 19 -2.55 -1.93 5.02
C LEU A 19 -3.05 -3.03 5.96
N LEU A 20 -4.35 -3.31 5.90
CA LEU A 20 -4.99 -4.35 6.70
C LEU A 20 -5.93 -5.15 5.81
N VAL A 21 -5.66 -6.45 5.73
CA VAL A 21 -6.50 -7.44 5.04
C VAL A 21 -7.23 -8.25 6.11
N CYS A 22 -8.48 -8.64 5.87
CA CYS A 22 -9.19 -9.51 6.79
C CYS A 22 -8.43 -10.83 6.99
N SER A 23 -8.35 -11.30 8.23
CA SER A 23 -7.66 -12.54 8.60
C SER A 23 -8.32 -13.80 8.05
N ASP A 24 -9.59 -13.71 7.64
CA ASP A 24 -10.43 -14.90 7.45
C ASP A 24 -10.20 -15.57 6.09
N ASP A 25 -9.97 -14.82 5.01
CA ASP A 25 -9.77 -15.41 3.67
C ASP A 25 -8.44 -15.05 2.99
N LEU A 26 -7.69 -14.04 3.46
CA LEU A 26 -6.39 -13.57 2.90
C LEU A 26 -6.36 -13.36 1.36
N ASP A 27 -7.50 -13.44 0.69
CA ASP A 27 -7.66 -13.50 -0.77
C ASP A 27 -7.99 -12.12 -1.37
N LEU A 28 -7.95 -11.07 -0.55
CA LEU A 28 -8.25 -9.68 -0.93
C LEU A 28 -9.69 -9.49 -1.45
N SER A 29 -10.60 -10.45 -1.26
CA SER A 29 -12.02 -10.35 -1.62
C SER A 29 -12.86 -9.62 -0.56
N CYS A 30 -12.31 -9.52 0.65
CA CYS A 30 -12.92 -8.91 1.82
C CYS A 30 -12.33 -7.53 2.12
N THR A 31 -13.08 -6.71 2.85
CA THR A 31 -12.77 -5.35 3.27
C THR A 31 -11.30 -5.12 3.60
N VAL A 32 -10.60 -4.34 2.76
CA VAL A 32 -9.19 -3.97 2.96
C VAL A 32 -9.10 -2.50 3.34
N ILE A 33 -8.40 -2.18 4.43
CA ILE A 33 -7.99 -0.80 4.67
C ILE A 33 -6.82 -0.50 3.75
N VAL A 34 -6.97 0.52 2.92
CA VAL A 34 -5.95 0.97 1.96
C VAL A 34 -5.51 2.39 2.27
N VAL A 35 -4.35 2.74 1.73
CA VAL A 35 -3.86 4.11 1.68
C VAL A 35 -3.55 4.50 0.24
N GLU A 36 -3.88 5.74 -0.12
CA GLU A 36 -3.40 6.33 -1.36
C GLU A 36 -1.95 6.77 -1.18
N GLN A 37 -1.05 6.00 -1.80
CA GLN A 37 0.38 6.28 -1.85
C GLN A 37 0.70 7.09 -3.09
N HIS A 38 1.44 8.18 -2.90
CA HIS A 38 2.04 8.96 -3.97
C HIS A 38 3.56 9.00 -3.81
N ALA A 39 4.27 8.58 -4.84
CA ALA A 39 5.72 8.50 -4.83
C ALA A 39 6.36 9.74 -5.48
N HIS A 40 7.10 10.52 -4.71
CA HIS A 40 7.93 11.64 -5.15
C HIS A 40 9.41 11.21 -5.24
N GLU A 41 10.28 11.99 -5.87
CA GLU A 41 11.71 11.67 -6.03
C GLU A 41 12.37 11.23 -4.70
N ASP A 42 12.26 12.03 -3.63
CA ASP A 42 12.90 11.71 -2.34
C ASP A 42 11.94 11.24 -1.24
N HIS A 43 10.63 11.22 -1.51
CA HIS A 43 9.61 11.00 -0.48
C HIS A 43 8.48 10.09 -0.94
N ILE A 44 7.93 9.32 -0.01
CA ILE A 44 6.68 8.59 -0.18
C ILE A 44 5.60 9.27 0.67
N HIS A 45 4.50 9.66 0.04
CA HIS A 45 3.39 10.32 0.70
C HIS A 45 2.20 9.39 0.78
N TRP A 46 1.69 9.19 1.99
CA TRP A 46 0.39 8.58 2.25
C TRP A 46 -0.62 9.70 2.46
N ARG A 47 -1.50 9.89 1.47
CA ARG A 47 -2.34 11.10 1.36
C ARG A 47 -3.69 10.97 2.06
N ARG A 48 -4.29 9.78 1.99
CA ARG A 48 -5.61 9.50 2.57
C ARG A 48 -5.80 8.01 2.74
N PHE A 49 -6.54 7.66 3.78
CA PHE A 49 -6.84 6.29 4.15
C PHE A 49 -8.31 6.00 3.86
N GLY A 50 -8.62 4.77 3.48
CA GLY A 50 -9.98 4.42 3.13
C GLY A 50 -10.26 2.93 3.17
N LEU A 51 -11.54 2.62 3.07
CA LEU A 51 -12.07 1.28 2.99
C LEU A 51 -12.28 0.90 1.53
N LEU A 52 -11.55 -0.10 1.07
CA LEU A 52 -11.70 -0.66 -0.27
C LEU A 52 -12.89 -1.63 -0.31
N HIS A 53 -13.82 -1.42 -1.23
CA HIS A 53 -15.04 -2.25 -1.39
C HIS A 53 -14.98 -3.23 -2.57
N GLU A 54 -13.93 -3.14 -3.38
CA GLU A 54 -13.79 -3.87 -4.64
C GLU A 54 -12.38 -4.43 -4.78
N VAL A 55 -12.16 -5.25 -5.82
CA VAL A 55 -10.84 -5.83 -6.05
C VAL A 55 -9.83 -4.73 -6.38
N ILE A 56 -8.73 -4.69 -5.62
CA ILE A 56 -7.70 -3.65 -5.72
C ILE A 56 -7.01 -3.57 -7.10
N THR A 57 -7.15 -4.60 -7.95
CA THR A 57 -6.58 -4.64 -9.32
C THR A 57 -7.44 -3.95 -10.37
N LEU A 58 -8.66 -3.50 -10.03
CA LEU A 58 -9.43 -2.66 -10.94
C LEU A 58 -8.71 -1.33 -11.17
N GLU A 59 -8.93 -0.72 -12.34
CA GLU A 59 -8.30 0.55 -12.70
C GLU A 59 -8.72 1.70 -11.76
N GLN A 60 -9.99 1.70 -11.35
CA GLN A 60 -10.57 2.69 -10.45
C GLN A 60 -11.51 2.00 -9.44
N PRO A 61 -10.95 1.29 -8.44
CA PRO A 61 -11.78 0.59 -7.47
C PRO A 61 -12.47 1.58 -6.54
N ARG A 62 -13.68 1.25 -6.11
CA ARG A 62 -14.45 2.06 -5.17
C ARG A 62 -13.82 2.02 -3.77
N VAL A 63 -13.44 3.20 -3.29
CA VAL A 63 -12.90 3.42 -1.93
C VAL A 63 -13.77 4.42 -1.18
N SER A 64 -14.20 4.05 0.03
CA SER A 64 -14.77 5.01 0.99
C SER A 64 -13.65 5.62 1.81
N TRP A 65 -13.30 6.87 1.50
CA TRP A 65 -12.25 7.60 2.21
C TRP A 65 -12.71 8.01 3.62
N PHE A 66 -11.82 7.87 4.60
CA PHE A 66 -12.08 8.36 5.95
C PHE A 66 -11.97 9.89 5.98
N GLU A 67 -12.86 10.56 6.73
CA GLU A 67 -12.89 12.02 6.81
C GLU A 67 -11.71 12.61 7.60
N ALA A 68 -11.04 11.79 8.43
CA ALA A 68 -9.87 12.22 9.18
C ALA A 68 -8.69 12.48 8.22
N ALA A 69 -8.08 13.67 8.31
CA ALA A 69 -6.87 14.02 7.60
C ALA A 69 -5.65 13.34 8.24
N CYS A 70 -5.58 12.02 8.14
CA CYS A 70 -4.37 11.28 8.43
C CYS A 70 -3.51 11.26 7.16
N THR A 71 -2.39 11.96 7.20
CA THR A 71 -1.34 11.87 6.19
C THR A 71 -0.06 11.42 6.86
N ALA A 72 0.79 10.73 6.10
CA ALA A 72 2.14 10.40 6.53
C ALA A 72 3.11 10.66 5.38
N THR A 73 4.33 11.07 5.70
CA THR A 73 5.39 11.27 4.73
C THR A 73 6.64 10.58 5.23
N PHE A 74 7.28 9.84 4.34
CA PHE A 74 8.48 9.07 4.63
C PHE A 74 9.59 9.52 3.67
N GLU A 75 10.81 9.57 4.17
CA GLU A 75 11.99 9.63 3.30
C GLU A 75 12.07 8.30 2.52
N ARG A 76 12.32 8.40 1.21
CA ARG A 76 12.21 7.26 0.31
C ARG A 76 13.19 6.15 0.67
N ALA A 77 14.44 6.47 0.98
CA ALA A 77 15.44 5.45 1.29
C ALA A 77 15.12 4.71 2.59
N GLU A 78 14.64 5.41 3.63
CA GLU A 78 14.17 4.80 4.88
C GLU A 78 12.91 3.95 4.67
N PHE A 79 12.00 4.38 3.81
CA PHE A 79 10.80 3.59 3.46
C PHE A 79 11.18 2.26 2.83
N HIS A 80 12.06 2.28 1.81
CA HIS A 80 12.56 1.06 1.16
C HIS A 80 13.35 0.18 2.13
N ARG A 81 14.25 0.75 2.93
CA ARG A 81 15.02 -0.01 3.94
C ARG A 81 14.11 -0.74 4.93
N THR A 82 13.03 -0.08 5.36
CA THR A 82 12.05 -0.68 6.28
C THR A 82 11.31 -1.83 5.63
N LEU A 83 10.89 -1.69 4.37
CA LEU A 83 10.23 -2.76 3.62
C LEU A 83 11.15 -3.96 3.36
N ASP A 84 12.42 -3.71 3.03
CA ASP A 84 13.42 -4.75 2.81
C ASP A 84 13.69 -5.53 4.10
N GLU A 85 13.81 -4.83 5.24
CA GLU A 85 14.00 -5.46 6.55
C GLU A 85 12.77 -6.27 6.97
N PHE A 86 11.56 -5.74 6.76
CA PHE A 86 10.32 -6.48 6.99
C PHE A 86 10.27 -7.77 6.16
N ARG A 87 10.58 -7.68 4.86
CA ARG A 87 10.62 -8.83 3.95
C ARG A 87 11.59 -9.90 4.44
N ARG A 88 12.79 -9.48 4.89
CA ARG A 88 13.81 -10.37 5.43
C ARG A 88 13.38 -11.08 6.71
N LEU A 89 12.72 -10.37 7.62
CA LEU A 89 12.27 -10.91 8.91
C LEU A 89 11.11 -11.89 8.76
N GLU A 90 10.15 -11.57 7.90
CA GLU A 90 8.92 -12.36 7.72
C GLU A 90 9.02 -13.41 6.60
N GLY A 91 10.16 -13.47 5.88
CA GLY A 91 10.37 -14.40 4.78
C GLY A 91 9.40 -14.18 3.60
N VAL A 92 8.96 -12.94 3.38
CA VAL A 92 8.04 -12.59 2.30
C VAL A 92 8.77 -12.73 0.96
N VAL A 93 8.19 -13.49 0.02
CA VAL A 93 8.68 -13.64 -1.35
C VAL A 93 7.84 -12.75 -2.27
N MET A 94 8.48 -11.87 -3.03
CA MET A 94 7.80 -11.00 -3.98
C MET A 94 7.47 -11.77 -5.26
N ALA A 95 6.44 -11.36 -6.00
CA ALA A 95 6.07 -12.07 -7.22
C ALA A 95 7.09 -11.94 -8.37
N TRP A 96 8.08 -11.05 -8.23
CA TRP A 96 9.17 -10.82 -9.19
C TRP A 96 10.55 -11.26 -8.68
N ASP A 97 10.61 -11.87 -7.49
CA ASP A 97 11.84 -12.51 -7.00
C ASP A 97 12.09 -13.85 -7.70
#